data_AF-A0A9X1XV44-F1
#
_entry.id   AF-A0A9X1XV44-F1
#
_cell.length_a   1.000
_cell.length_b   1.000
_cell.length_c   1.000
_cell.angle_alpha   90.00
_cell.angle_beta   90.00
_cell.angle_gamma   90.00
#
_symmetry.space_group_name_H-M   'P 1'
#
loop_
_entity.id
_entity.type
_entity.pdbx_description
1 polymer ?
#
loop_
_entity_poly.entity_id
_entity_poly.type
_entity_poly.pdbx_seq_one_letter_code
_entity_poly.pdbx_strand_id
1 'polypeptide(L)' 'MKNPAIKERIKQVVDGLTRADLQDRVKVRRLVRTASSVLGERLSGAQEEQIVQFVIDQRIDPRNTLHLLRLWGMFR' A
#
# COMPACT_ATOMS: atom_id res chain seq x y z
N MET A 1 -5.31 13.49 0.62
CA MET A 1 -6.11 13.16 1.82
C MET A 1 -6.51 14.44 2.53
N LYS A 2 -7.79 14.59 2.89
CA LYS A 2 -8.31 15.81 3.54
C LYS A 2 -7.87 15.94 5.01
N ASN A 3 -7.52 14.82 5.66
CA ASN A 3 -6.99 14.83 7.02
C ASN A 3 -5.44 14.78 7.01
N PRO A 4 -4.75 15.84 7.46
CA PRO A 4 -3.28 15.91 7.45
C PRO A 4 -2.63 14.93 8.43
N ALA A 5 -3.28 14.61 9.57
CA ALA A 5 -2.74 13.67 10.54
C ALA A 5 -2.71 12.23 9.99
N ILE A 6 -3.76 11.82 9.29
CA ILE A 6 -3.81 10.49 8.66
C ILE A 6 -2.79 10.42 7.52
N LYS A 7 -2.64 11.50 6.73
CA LYS A 7 -1.62 11.59 5.69
C LYS A 7 -0.21 11.35 6.25
N GLU A 8 0.13 11.96 7.39
CA GLU A 8 1.45 11.82 7.99
C GLU A 8 1.70 10.41 8.53
N ARG A 9 0.70 9.81 9.16
CA ARG A 9 0.77 8.41 9.60
C ARG A 9 1.00 7.44 8.44
N ILE A 10 0.27 7.62 7.33
CA ILE A 10 0.47 6.79 6.13
C ILE A 10 1.87 6.99 5.54
N LYS A 11 2.40 8.22 5.51
CA LYS A 11 3.79 8.44 5.08
C LYS A 11 4.78 7.64 5.92
N GLN A 12 4.65 7.65 7.24
CA GLN A 12 5.51 6.88 8.13
C GLN A 12 5.43 5.36 7.86
N VAL A 13 4.25 4.85 7.49
CA VAL A 13 4.06 3.44 7.15
C VAL A 13 4.76 3.05 5.85
N VAL A 14 4.82 3.96 4.88
CA VAL A 14 5.44 3.69 3.57
C VAL A 14 6.89 4.15 3.46
N ASP A 15 7.38 4.90 4.45
CA ASP A 15 8.74 5.40 4.46
C ASP A 15 9.76 4.26 4.51
N GLY A 16 10.83 4.41 3.74
CA GLY A 16 11.88 3.39 3.63
C GLY A 16 11.52 2.12 2.86
N LEU A 17 10.28 1.92 2.39
CA LEU A 17 9.89 0.72 1.64
C LEU A 17 10.75 0.53 0.38
N THR A 18 11.12 -0.72 0.15
CA THR A 18 11.86 -1.14 -1.04
C THR A 18 10.98 -2.02 -1.93
N ARG A 19 11.42 -2.19 -3.19
CA ARG A 19 10.80 -3.17 -4.09
C ARG A 19 10.76 -4.58 -3.48
N ALA A 20 11.82 -5.00 -2.77
CA ALA A 20 11.86 -6.31 -2.14
C ALA A 20 10.77 -6.47 -1.08
N ASP A 21 10.49 -5.41 -0.30
CA ASP A 21 9.41 -5.43 0.69
C ASP A 21 8.03 -5.55 0.03
N LEU A 22 7.84 -4.96 -1.14
CA LEU A 22 6.60 -5.05 -1.92
C LEU A 22 6.46 -6.37 -2.72
N GLN A 23 7.46 -7.25 -2.66
CA GLN A 23 7.40 -8.60 -3.23
C GLN A 23 7.28 -9.68 -2.16
N ASP A 24 7.47 -9.32 -0.88
CA ASP A 24 7.26 -10.21 0.26
C ASP A 24 5.79 -10.16 0.69
N ARG A 25 5.08 -11.26 0.44
CA ARG A 25 3.65 -11.37 0.77
C ARG A 25 3.34 -11.11 2.25
N VAL A 26 4.19 -11.53 3.17
CA VAL A 26 3.97 -11.35 4.61
C VAL A 26 4.11 -9.88 4.98
N LYS A 27 5.13 -9.20 4.43
CA LYS A 27 5.32 -7.76 4.63
C LYS A 27 4.20 -6.94 4.01
N VAL A 28 3.80 -7.23 2.78
CA VAL A 28 2.69 -6.56 2.09
C VAL A 28 1.40 -6.72 2.89
N ARG A 29 1.10 -7.92 3.38
CA ARG A 29 -0.07 -8.17 4.25
C ARG A 29 -0.06 -7.30 5.51
N ARG A 30 1.09 -7.18 6.16
CA ARG A 30 1.25 -6.33 7.36
C ARG A 30 1.09 -4.84 7.04
N LEU A 31 1.56 -4.40 5.88
CA LEU A 31 1.39 -3.04 5.38
C LEU A 31 -0.09 -2.73 5.12
N VAL A 32 -0.81 -3.62 4.43
CA VAL A 32 -2.25 -3.47 4.13
C VAL A 32 -3.05 -3.35 5.43
N ARG A 33 -2.78 -4.22 6.42
CA ARG A 33 -3.45 -4.13 7.75
C ARG A 33 -3.16 -2.85 8.49
N THR A 34 -1.90 -2.42 8.49
CA THR A 34 -1.51 -1.17 9.17
C THR A 34 -2.18 0.03 8.50
N ALA A 35 -2.15 0.08 7.17
CA ALA A 35 -2.78 1.14 6.39
C ALA A 35 -4.30 1.17 6.59
N SER A 36 -4.98 0.01 6.54
CA SER A 36 -6.43 -0.05 6.76
C SER A 36 -6.80 0.41 8.17
N SER A 37 -6.02 0.02 9.19
CA SER A 37 -6.23 0.49 10.56
C SER A 37 -6.01 2.01 10.71
N VAL A 38 -5.02 2.59 10.04
CA VAL A 38 -4.76 4.04 10.05
C VAL A 38 -5.89 4.80 9.35
N LEU A 39 -6.47 4.22 8.31
CA LEU A 39 -7.62 4.76 7.57
C LEU A 39 -8.96 4.52 8.29
N GLY A 40 -8.98 3.67 9.32
CA GLY A 40 -10.22 3.29 10.02
C GLY A 40 -11.09 2.30 9.23
N GLU A 41 -10.51 1.64 8.22
CA GLU A 41 -11.19 0.67 7.37
C GLU A 41 -10.98 -0.76 7.90
N ARG A 42 -12.07 -1.52 7.98
CA ARG A 42 -12.05 -2.94 8.32
C ARG A 42 -12.17 -3.76 7.05
N LEU A 43 -11.05 -4.34 6.63
CA LEU A 43 -11.01 -5.26 5.51
C LEU A 43 -11.38 -6.66 5.98
N SER A 44 -12.19 -7.37 5.19
CA SER A 44 -12.33 -8.83 5.34
C SER A 44 -11.05 -9.53 4.93
N GLY A 45 -10.85 -10.78 5.39
CA GLY A 45 -9.68 -11.58 5.02
C GLY A 45 -9.52 -11.74 3.51
N ALA A 46 -10.62 -11.88 2.77
CA ALA A 46 -10.61 -11.98 1.31
C ALA A 46 -10.17 -10.67 0.62
N GLN A 47 -10.67 -9.52 1.09
CA GLN A 47 -10.28 -8.20 0.56
C GLN A 47 -8.80 -7.91 0.83
N GLU A 48 -8.32 -8.24 2.04
CA GLU A 48 -6.90 -8.12 2.39
C GLU A 48 -6.04 -8.95 1.42
N GLU A 49 -6.40 -10.20 1.18
CA GLU A 49 -5.65 -11.09 0.29
C GLU A 49 -5.66 -10.60 -1.17
N GLN A 50 -6.79 -10.08 -1.66
CA GLN A 50 -6.91 -9.48 -2.99
C GLN A 50 -5.99 -8.26 -3.16
N ILE A 51 -5.95 -7.37 -2.17
CA ILE A 51 -5.07 -6.19 -2.20
C ILE A 51 -3.60 -6.62 -2.16
N VAL A 52 -3.26 -7.60 -1.32
CA VAL A 52 -1.89 -8.13 -1.24
C VAL A 52 -1.46 -8.70 -2.59
N GLN A 53 -2.30 -9.52 -3.21
CA GLN A 53 -2.00 -10.12 -4.51
C GLN A 53 -1.83 -9.04 -5.58
N PHE A 54 -2.73 -8.05 -5.61
CA PHE A 54 -2.64 -6.91 -6.53
C PHE A 54 -1.30 -6.17 -6.41
N VAL A 55 -0.87 -5.82 -5.19
CA VAL A 55 0.40 -5.11 -4.98
C VAL A 55 1.60 -5.92 -5.50
N ILE A 56 1.61 -7.23 -5.25
CA ILE A 56 2.69 -8.13 -5.71
C ILE A 56 2.69 -8.21 -7.25
N ASP A 57 1.52 -8.42 -7.85
CA ASP A 57 1.35 -8.56 -9.30
C ASP A 57 1.77 -7.32 -10.07
N GLN A 58 1.51 -6.13 -9.51
CA GLN A 58 1.93 -4.86 -10.08
C GLN A 58 3.46 -4.68 -10.08
N ARG A 59 4.22 -5.49 -9.30
CA ARG A 59 5.69 -5.45 -9.20
C ARG A 59 6.24 -4.03 -9.02
N ILE A 60 5.56 -3.25 -8.19
CA ILE A 60 5.80 -1.83 -8.00
C ILE A 60 7.18 -1.61 -7.36
N ASP A 61 7.83 -0.54 -7.80
CA ASP A 61 8.98 -0.01 -7.08
C ASP A 61 8.52 1.35 -6.53
N PRO A 62 8.43 1.50 -5.19
CA PRO A 62 7.91 2.73 -4.58
C PRO A 62 8.83 3.92 -4.81
N ARG A 63 10.07 3.69 -5.26
CA ARG A 63 11.04 4.74 -5.61
C ARG A 63 11.00 5.11 -7.09
N ASN A 64 10.21 4.40 -7.90
CA ASN A 64 10.06 4.67 -9.33
C ASN A 64 8.77 5.47 -9.61
N THR A 65 8.95 6.75 -9.94
CA THR A 65 7.85 7.67 -10.23
C THR A 65 6.93 7.18 -11.36
N LEU A 66 7.43 6.47 -12.37
CA LEU A 66 6.60 5.94 -13.46
C LEU A 66 5.63 4.87 -12.97
N HIS A 67 6.04 4.02 -12.03
CA HIS A 67 5.15 3.02 -11.43
C HIS A 67 4.05 3.68 -10.59
N LEU A 68 4.40 4.74 -9.85
CA LEU A 68 3.42 5.51 -9.06
C LEU A 68 2.39 6.24 -9.94
N LEU A 69 2.82 6.83 -11.06
CA LEU A 69 1.92 7.49 -12.00
C LEU A 69 0.95 6.49 -12.66
N ARG A 70 1.41 5.28 -13.01
CA ARG A 70 0.55 4.21 -13.54
C ARG A 70 -0.50 3.78 -12.52
N LEU A 71 -0.09 3.53 -11.27
CA LEU A 71 -1.03 3.20 -10.19
C LEU A 71 -2.09 4.29 -10.00
N TRP A 72 -1.68 5.56 -9.96
CA TRP A 72 -2.62 6.68 -9.85
C TRP A 72 -3.56 6.80 -11.06
N GLY A 73 -3.14 6.31 -12.24
CA GLY A 73 -4.01 6.17 -13.40
C GLY A 73 -5.07 5.08 -13.28
N MET A 74 -4.85 4.04 -12.48
CA MET A 74 -5.79 2.92 -12.31
C MET A 74 -6.97 3.25 -11.38
N PHE A 75 -6.85 4.29 -10.55
CA PHE A 75 -7.87 4.71 -9.58
C PHE A 75 -8.60 6.02 -9.98
N ARG A 76 -8.43 6.46 -11.23
CA ARG A 76 -9.12 7.61 -11.83
C ARG A 76 -10.14 7.14 -12.85
#